data_AF-A0A1H3ECI0-F1
#
_entry.id   AF-A0A1H3ECI0-F1
#
_cell.length_a   1.000
_cell.length_b   1.000
_cell.length_c   1.000
_cell.angle_alpha   90.00
_cell.angle_beta   90.00
_cell.angle_gamma   90.00
#
_symmetry.space_group_name_H-M   'P 1'
#
loop_
_entity.id
_entity.type
_entity.pdbx_description
1 polymer ?
#
loop_
_entity_poly.entity_id
_entity_poly.type
_entity_poly.pdbx_seq_one_letter_code
_entity_poly.pdbx_strand_id
1 'polypeptide(L)'
;MMEQTKLKQHSMSIQNRKLLDITGVMNVESFDSEEFLLKTELGHLTIRGNNLHIKNLSLEEGLLSIEGYVSSLVYLDPGSNAKSGKGLLGKLFR
;
A
#
# COMPACT_ATOMS: atom_id res chain seq x y z
N MET A 1 22.00 -23.39 -9.19
CA MET A 1 20.87 -23.61 -8.26
C MET A 1 19.95 -22.42 -8.44
N MET A 2 18.72 -22.61 -8.92
CA MET A 2 17.77 -21.51 -9.07
C MET A 2 17.18 -21.23 -7.68
N GLU A 3 17.43 -20.03 -7.18
CA GLU A 3 16.86 -19.55 -5.93
C GLU A 3 15.34 -19.46 -6.12
N GLN A 4 14.60 -20.41 -5.56
CA GLN A 4 13.15 -20.29 -5.44
C GLN A 4 12.89 -19.07 -4.57
N THR A 5 12.53 -17.95 -5.19
CA THR A 5 12.09 -16.76 -4.48
C THR A 5 10.84 -17.15 -3.71
N LYS A 6 11.02 -17.45 -2.43
CA LYS A 6 9.94 -17.77 -1.51
C LYS A 6 9.09 -16.50 -1.45
N LEU A 7 7.95 -16.50 -2.16
CA LEU A 7 7.02 -15.37 -2.16
C LEU A 7 6.73 -15.05 -0.70
N LYS A 8 7.24 -13.91 -0.20
CA LYS A 8 6.96 -13.50 1.15
C LYS A 8 5.48 -13.20 1.18
N GLN A 9 4.77 -13.81 2.13
CA GLN A 9 3.33 -13.60 2.22
C GLN A 9 3.07 -12.11 2.47
N HIS A 10 2.45 -11.43 1.51
CA HIS A 10 1.99 -10.06 1.68
C HIS A 10 0.72 -10.07 2.54
N SER A 11 0.73 -9.29 3.61
CA SER A 11 -0.36 -9.18 4.57
C SER A 11 -0.40 -7.76 5.14
N MET A 12 -1.61 -7.33 5.46
CA MET A 12 -1.85 -6.04 6.10
C MET A 12 -2.78 -6.24 7.29
N SER A 13 -2.41 -5.68 8.44
CA SER A 13 -3.22 -5.67 9.65
C SER A 13 -3.47 -4.23 10.07
N ILE A 14 -4.73 -3.91 10.36
CA ILE A 14 -5.11 -2.57 10.81
C ILE A 14 -5.84 -2.66 12.14
N GLN A 15 -5.38 -1.91 13.14
CA GLN A 15 -5.98 -1.86 14.47
C GLN A 15 -6.53 -0.46 14.74
N ASN A 16 -7.84 -0.38 14.97
CA ASN A 16 -8.56 0.85 15.30
C ASN A 16 -8.33 2.01 14.31
N ARG A 17 -7.94 1.69 13.06
CA ARG A 17 -7.47 2.65 12.04
C ARG A 17 -6.28 3.51 12.48
N LYS A 18 -5.58 3.13 13.55
CA LYS A 18 -4.46 3.88 14.16
C LYS A 18 -3.10 3.26 13.93
N LEU A 19 -3.04 1.93 13.89
CA LEU A 19 -1.82 1.18 13.66
C LEU A 19 -2.04 0.30 12.43
N LEU A 20 -1.15 0.43 11.46
CA LEU A 20 -1.15 -0.33 10.22
C LEU A 20 0.19 -1.04 10.09
N ASP A 21 0.15 -2.37 10.08
CA ASP A 21 1.33 -3.23 9.85
C ASP A 21 1.21 -3.87 8.47
N ILE A 22 2.30 -3.83 7.69
CA ILE A 22 2.37 -4.27 6.30
C ILE A 22 3.62 -5.14 6.11
N THR A 23 3.46 -6.28 5.45
CA THR A 23 4.57 -7.15 5.01
C THR A 23 4.79 -7.04 3.50
N GLY A 24 5.93 -7.50 2.98
CA GLY A 24 6.25 -7.41 1.55
C GLY A 24 6.46 -5.98 1.03
N VAL A 25 6.87 -5.04 1.89
CA VAL A 25 7.29 -3.69 1.48
C VAL A 25 8.73 -3.77 0.96
N MET A 26 8.92 -3.42 -0.31
CA MET A 26 10.24 -3.41 -0.95
C MET A 26 10.93 -2.06 -0.81
N ASN A 27 10.17 -0.96 -0.87
CA ASN A 27 10.68 0.39 -0.74
C ASN A 27 9.58 1.37 -0.28
N VAL A 28 9.99 2.44 0.40
CA VAL A 28 9.15 3.62 0.65
C VAL A 28 9.59 4.69 -0.36
N GLU A 29 8.74 5.02 -1.33
CA GLU A 29 9.10 5.98 -2.38
C GLU A 29 8.91 7.43 -1.91
N SER A 30 7.84 7.71 -1.16
CA SER A 30 7.62 8.99 -0.48
C SER A 30 6.74 8.80 0.75
N PHE A 31 6.89 9.68 1.73
CA PHE A 31 5.99 9.73 2.89
C PHE A 31 5.95 11.13 3.51
N ASP A 32 4.80 11.46 4.07
CA ASP A 32 4.58 12.60 4.95
C ASP A 32 3.46 12.28 5.97
N SER A 33 2.95 13.31 6.66
CA SER A 33 1.90 13.15 7.67
C SER A 33 0.52 12.79 7.12
N GLU A 34 0.32 12.89 5.81
CA GLU A 34 -0.97 12.69 5.13
C GLU A 34 -0.95 11.51 4.15
N GLU A 35 0.20 11.19 3.56
CA GLU A 35 0.33 10.16 2.53
C GLU A 35 1.63 9.35 2.65
N PHE A 36 1.53 8.05 2.35
CA PHE A 36 2.65 7.15 2.09
C PHE A 36 2.50 6.54 0.70
N LEU A 37 3.58 6.54 -0.08
CA LEU A 37 3.69 5.81 -1.34
C LEU A 37 4.72 4.69 -1.18
N LEU A 38 4.26 3.46 -1.29
CA LEU A 38 5.06 2.26 -1.08
C LEU A 38 5.19 1.49 -2.39
N LYS A 39 6.37 0.91 -2.61
CA LYS A 39 6.55 -0.18 -3.56
C LYS A 39 6.50 -1.50 -2.80
N THR A 40 5.52 -2.34 -3.13
CA THR A 40 5.34 -3.66 -2.53
C THR A 40 5.56 -4.77 -3.55
N GLU A 41 5.64 -6.02 -3.10
CA GLU A 41 5.70 -7.18 -3.99
C GLU A 41 4.46 -7.32 -4.91
N LEU A 42 3.33 -6.69 -4.54
CA LEU A 42 2.07 -6.70 -5.31
C LEU A 42 1.83 -5.41 -6.12
N GLY A 43 2.85 -4.56 -6.26
CA GLY A 43 2.76 -3.27 -6.95
C GLY A 43 2.80 -2.08 -6.00
N HIS A 44 2.46 -0.90 -6.52
CA HIS A 44 2.47 0.33 -5.73
C HIS A 44 1.24 0.42 -4.83
N LEU A 45 1.45 0.83 -3.58
CA LEU A 45 0.41 1.02 -2.58
C LEU A 45 0.48 2.46 -2.06
N THR A 46 -0.62 3.19 -2.22
CA THR A 46 -0.82 4.50 -1.61
C THR A 46 -1.66 4.36 -0.35
N ILE A 47 -1.21 4.96 0.74
CA ILE A 47 -1.92 5.00 2.03
C ILE A 47 -2.13 6.47 2.37
N ARG A 48 -3.37 6.86 2.65
CA ARG A 48 -3.67 8.25 3.06
C ARG A 48 -4.30 8.30 4.43
N GLY A 49 -4.08 9.39 5.14
CA GLY A 49 -4.56 9.55 6.51
C GLY A 49 -4.20 10.90 7.10
N ASN A 50 -4.16 10.95 8.43
CA ASN A 50 -3.76 12.12 9.18
C ASN A 50 -2.76 11.72 10.27
N ASN A 51 -1.76 12.56 10.49
CA ASN A 51 -0.68 12.33 11.46
C ASN A 51 0.01 10.96 11.25
N LEU A 52 0.16 10.56 10.00
CA LEU A 52 0.86 9.34 9.62
C LEU A 52 2.35 9.50 9.89
N HIS A 53 2.96 8.48 10.48
CA HIS A 53 4.40 8.43 10.68
C HIS A 53 4.88 6.98 10.78
N ILE A 54 6.16 6.77 10.47
CA ILE A 54 6.79 5.46 10.57
C ILE A 54 6.95 5.11 12.04
N LYS A 55 6.36 3.99 12.45
CA LYS A 55 6.59 3.37 13.76
C LYS A 55 7.73 2.37 13.71
N ASN A 56 7.80 1.56 12.64
CA ASN A 56 8.88 0.60 12.41
C ASN A 56 9.10 0.40 10.90
N LEU A 57 10.34 0.20 10.48
CA LEU A 57 10.70 -0.07 9.08
C LEU A 57 11.87 -1.05 9.01
N SER A 58 11.65 -2.17 8.35
CA SER A 58 12.67 -3.18 8.05
C SER A 58 12.52 -3.61 6.59
N LEU A 59 13.25 -2.95 5.68
CA LEU A 59 13.17 -3.26 4.24
C LEU A 59 13.76 -4.65 3.91
N GLU A 60 14.73 -5.13 4.69
CA GLU A 60 15.30 -6.47 4.54
C GLU A 60 14.26 -7.57 4.84
N GLU A 61 13.51 -7.41 5.93
CA GLU A 61 12.43 -8.32 6.28
C GLU A 61 11.17 -8.06 5.45
N GLY A 62 11.04 -6.85 4.89
CA GLY A 62 9.90 -6.37 4.12
C GLY A 62 8.75 -5.89 5.01
N LEU A 63 9.06 -5.39 6.21
CA LEU A 63 8.08 -4.98 7.22
C LEU A 63 8.01 -3.46 7.34
N LEU A 64 6.80 -2.93 7.40
CA LEU A 64 6.52 -1.52 7.70
C LEU A 64 5.35 -1.42 8.67
N SER A 65 5.52 -0.64 9.73
CA SER A 65 4.46 -0.24 10.65
C SER A 65 4.27 1.27 10.58
N ILE A 66 3.03 1.70 10.34
CA ILE A 66 2.62 3.11 10.29
C ILE A 66 1.68 3.36 11.47
N GLU A 67 1.93 4.46 12.19
CA GLU A 67 1.03 4.97 13.21
C GLU A 67 0.39 6.29 12.75
N GLY A 68 -0.90 6.46 13.02
CA GLY A 68 -1.70 7.60 12.58
C GLY A 68 -3.08 7.15 12.09
N TYR A 69 -3.95 8.11 11.74
CA TYR A 69 -5.33 7.80 11.38
C TYR A 69 -5.47 7.49 9.89
N VAL A 70 -5.55 6.21 9.54
CA VAL A 70 -5.67 5.76 8.16
C VAL A 70 -7.10 6.01 7.63
N SER A 71 -7.17 6.59 6.44
CA SER A 71 -8.40 6.92 5.72
C SER A 71 -8.59 6.13 4.43
N SER A 72 -7.50 5.75 3.74
CA SER A 72 -7.56 4.92 2.53
C SER A 72 -6.29 4.11 2.32
N LEU A 73 -6.45 2.97 1.65
CA LEU A 73 -5.40 2.10 1.13
C LEU A 73 -5.77 1.78 -0.32
N VAL A 74 -4.88 2.11 -1.26
CA VAL A 74 -5.14 1.97 -2.70
C VAL A 74 -3.94 1.35 -3.38
N TYR A 75 -4.10 0.14 -3.94
CA TYR A 75 -3.13 -0.40 -4.87
C TYR A 75 -3.29 0.24 -6.24
N LEU A 76 -2.17 0.57 -6.87
CA LEU A 76 -2.13 0.96 -8.27
C LEU A 76 -1.89 -0.30 -9.11
N ASP A 77 -2.78 -0.55 -10.06
CA ASP A 77 -2.73 -1.74 -10.90
C ASP A 77 -1.51 -1.67 -11.84
N PRO A 78 -0.67 -2.71 -11.95
CA PRO A 78 0.43 -2.76 -12.92
C PRO A 78 -0.14 -2.90 -14.35
N GLY A 79 -0.70 -1.81 -14.88
CA GLY A 79 -1.38 -1.81 -16.18
C GLY A 79 -2.39 -0.68 -16.37
N SER A 80 -2.81 -0.01 -15.29
CA SER A 80 -3.67 1.16 -15.38
C SER A 80 -2.86 2.40 -15.73
N ASN A 81 -2.41 2.47 -17.00
CA ASN A 81 -2.12 3.75 -17.61
C ASN A 81 -3.33 4.66 -17.37
N ALA A 82 -3.07 5.87 -16.86
CA ALA A 82 -4.04 6.91 -16.55
C ALA A 82 -4.81 7.42 -17.80
N LYS A 83 -5.61 6.55 -18.43
CA LYS A 83 -6.54 6.83 -19.52
C LYS A 83 -7.75 5.90 -19.40
N SER A 84 -8.53 6.04 -18.34
CA SER A 84 -9.92 5.56 -18.31
C SER A 84 -10.77 6.45 -17.42
N GLY A 85 -10.80 7.73 -17.77
CA GLY A 85 -12.03 8.49 -17.60
C GLY A 85 -13.07 7.94 -18.58
N LYS A 86 -14.30 7.71 -18.08
CA LYS A 86 -15.50 7.22 -18.80
C LYS A 86 -15.56 5.69 -18.98
N GLY A 87 -16.35 5.00 -18.15
CA GLY A 87 -16.70 3.60 -18.46
C GLY A 87 -17.68 2.85 -17.57
N LEU A 88 -17.88 3.25 -16.30
CA LEU A 88 -18.57 2.38 -15.34
C LEU A 88 -19.82 2.99 -14.65
N LEU A 89 -20.30 4.16 -15.09
CA LEU A 89 -21.57 4.74 -14.59
C LEU A 89 -22.74 4.65 -15.57
N GLY A 90 -22.53 4.13 -16.79
CA GLY A 90 -23.59 4.04 -17.82
C GLY A 90 -24.51 2.82 -17.71
N LYS A 91 -24.28 1.92 -16.76
CA LYS A 91 -25.00 0.63 -16.64
C LYS A 91 -25.83 0.48 -15.36
N LEU A 92 -25.88 1.50 -14.50
CA LEU A 92 -26.61 1.47 -13.23
C LEU A 92 -27.91 2.29 -13.23
N PHE A 93 -28.33 2.82 -14.39
CA PHE A 93 -29.67 3.40 -14.55
C PHE A 93 -30.41 2.68 -15.68
N ARG A 94 -31.15 1.64 -15.29
CA ARG A 94 -32.40 1.26 -15.93
C ARG A 94 -33.42 1.01 -14.84
#